data_AF-A0A7J7HI01-F1
#
_entry.id   AF-A0A7J7HI01-F1
#
_cell.length_a   1.000
_cell.length_b   1.000
_cell.length_c   1.000
_cell.angle_alpha   90.00
_cell.angle_beta   90.00
_cell.angle_gamma   90.00
#
_symmetry.space_group_name_H-M   'P 1'
#
loop_
_entity.id
_entity.type
_entity.pdbx_description
1 polymer ?
#
loop_
_entity_poly.entity_id
_entity_poly.type
_entity_poly.pdbx_seq_one_letter_code
_entity_poly.pdbx_strand_id
1 'polypeptide(L)'
;MVKLGIFVMLYSIAIAMKVVCGIAESLKEGEQWFRDKISTNKAEQKVTKLHFYFQEFRGYTTDVVAQANSSATSPTFFGATFMMDDPLTVGPSQTSKETSTMEALSLFWPPTQ
;
A
#
# COMPACT_ATOMS: atom_id res chain seq x y z
N MET A 1 -4.63 52.19 -11.70
CA MET A 1 -4.75 50.72 -11.81
C MET A 1 -3.53 49.98 -11.26
N VAL A 2 -2.29 50.37 -11.59
CA VAL A 2 -1.04 49.71 -11.09
C VAL A 2 -0.95 49.61 -9.56
N LYS A 3 -1.30 50.67 -8.82
CA LYS A 3 -1.26 50.67 -7.34
C LYS A 3 -2.16 49.61 -6.72
N LEU A 4 -3.38 49.43 -7.24
CA LEU A 4 -4.32 48.41 -6.76
C LEU A 4 -3.80 46.99 -7.04
N GLY A 5 -3.18 46.78 -8.21
CA GLY A 5 -2.55 45.49 -8.55
C GLY A 5 -1.41 45.10 -7.61
N ILE A 6 -0.60 46.08 -7.15
CA ILE A 6 0.46 45.83 -6.16
C ILE A 6 -0.12 45.38 -4.82
N PHE A 7 -1.21 46.01 -4.34
CA PHE A 7 -1.85 45.58 -3.09
C PHE A 7 -2.42 44.16 -3.18
N VAL A 8 -3.05 43.80 -4.30
CA VAL A 8 -3.57 42.45 -4.53
C VAL A 8 -2.45 41.41 -4.57
N MET A 9 -1.33 41.74 -5.24
CA MET A 9 -0.16 40.86 -5.31
C MET A 9 0.49 40.63 -3.93
N LEU A 10 0.62 41.67 -3.10
CA LEU A 10 1.20 41.53 -1.76
C LEU A 10 0.29 40.70 -0.83
N TYR A 11 -1.03 40.88 -0.96
CA TYR A 11 -2.00 40.11 -0.18
C TYR A 11 -2.01 38.62 -0.54
N SER A 12 -1.90 38.28 -1.83
CA SER A 12 -1.86 36.88 -2.27
C SER A 12 -0.57 36.17 -1.82
N ILE A 13 0.57 36.85 -1.84
CA ILE A 13 1.84 36.33 -1.30
C ILE A 13 1.73 36.04 0.19
N ALA A 14 1.09 36.94 0.96
CA ALA A 14 0.90 36.73 2.40
C ALA A 14 0.02 35.51 2.72
N ILE A 15 -1.05 35.27 1.94
CA ILE A 15 -1.89 34.06 2.08
C ILE A 15 -1.09 32.81 1.73
N ALA A 16 -0.37 32.82 0.60
CA ALA A 16 0.45 31.69 0.16
C ALA A 16 1.50 31.32 1.22
N MET A 17 2.15 32.32 1.82
CA MET A 17 3.13 32.09 2.89
C MET A 17 2.50 31.47 4.12
N LYS A 18 1.30 31.91 4.54
CA LYS A 18 0.59 31.29 5.67
C LYS A 18 0.22 29.83 5.41
N VAL A 19 -0.19 29.49 4.18
CA VAL A 19 -0.49 28.11 3.80
C VAL A 19 0.77 27.25 3.81
N VAL A 20 1.87 27.75 3.22
CA VAL A 20 3.16 27.05 3.20
C VAL A 20 3.72 26.85 4.62
N CYS A 21 3.69 27.88 5.47
CA CYS A 21 4.14 27.77 6.85
C CYS A 21 3.27 26.79 7.65
N GLY A 22 1.94 26.84 7.54
CA GLY A 22 1.06 25.90 8.25
C GLY A 22 1.26 24.44 7.83
N ILE A 23 1.48 24.18 6.53
CA ILE A 23 1.82 22.84 6.04
C ILE A 23 3.19 22.41 6.58
N ALA A 24 4.20 23.29 6.57
CA ALA A 24 5.52 22.97 7.09
C ALA A 24 5.53 22.72 8.62
N GLU A 25 4.73 23.47 9.37
CA GLU A 25 4.54 23.29 10.82
C GLU A 25 3.86 21.96 11.12
N SER A 26 2.74 21.65 10.45
CA SER A 26 2.02 20.38 10.64
C SER A 26 2.85 19.14 10.28
N LEU A 27 3.65 19.20 9.21
CA LEU A 27 4.59 18.13 8.85
C LEU A 27 5.65 17.94 9.94
N LYS A 28 6.22 19.03 10.47
CA LYS A 28 7.22 18.97 11.54
C LYS A 28 6.65 18.40 12.83
N GLU A 29 5.42 18.78 13.20
CA GLU A 29 4.72 18.25 14.37
C GLU A 29 4.44 16.75 14.25
N GLY A 30 3.94 16.30 13.08
CA GLY A 30 3.68 14.88 12.82
C GLY A 30 4.96 14.04 12.88
N GLU A 31 6.05 14.55 12.32
CA GLU A 31 7.36 13.90 12.41
C GLU A 31 7.92 13.88 13.84
N GLN A 32 7.80 14.98 14.58
CA GLN A 32 8.25 15.06 15.97
C GLN A 32 7.46 14.10 16.85
N TRP A 33 6.14 14.03 16.70
CA TRP A 33 5.29 13.07 17.38
C TRP A 33 5.70 11.63 17.06
N PHE A 34 5.96 11.32 15.80
CA PHE A 34 6.38 9.97 15.39
C PHE A 34 7.74 9.60 16.00
N ARG A 35 8.71 10.51 15.96
CA ARG A 35 10.03 10.33 16.60
C ARG A 35 9.93 10.21 18.11
N ASP A 36 9.11 11.03 18.75
CA ASP A 36 8.87 10.98 20.19
C ASP A 36 8.24 9.63 20.56
N LYS A 37 7.20 9.17 19.84
CA LYS A 37 6.57 7.86 20.07
C LYS A 37 7.50 6.67 19.86
N ILE A 38 8.41 6.73 18.88
CA ILE A 38 9.42 5.69 18.65
C ILE A 38 10.54 5.75 19.70
N SER A 39 10.94 6.94 20.15
CA SER A 39 12.03 7.11 21.12
C SER A 39 11.61 6.89 22.57
N THR A 40 10.38 7.28 22.92
CA THR A 40 9.75 7.04 24.24
C THR A 40 9.38 5.59 24.42
N ASN A 41 8.88 4.92 23.37
CA ASN A 41 8.91 3.46 23.30
C ASN A 41 10.30 2.99 22.93
N LYS A 42 11.22 2.92 23.91
CA LYS A 42 12.32 1.93 23.89
C LYS A 42 11.77 0.48 23.96
N ALA A 43 10.70 0.20 23.23
CA ALA A 43 10.25 -1.14 22.96
C ALA A 43 11.36 -1.75 22.11
N GLU A 44 12.13 -2.63 22.74
CA GLU A 44 13.12 -3.47 22.07
C GLU A 44 12.50 -4.01 20.78
N GLN A 45 13.20 -3.87 19.66
CA GLN A 45 12.70 -4.30 18.36
C GLN A 45 12.40 -5.80 18.41
N LYS A 46 11.11 -6.16 18.49
CA LYS A 46 10.69 -7.56 18.49
C LYS A 46 10.72 -8.08 17.06
N VAL A 47 11.74 -8.87 16.73
CA VAL A 47 11.81 -9.57 15.45
C VAL A 47 11.17 -10.93 15.59
N THR A 48 10.16 -11.22 14.77
CA THR A 48 9.49 -12.54 14.74
C THR A 48 9.67 -13.14 13.36
N LYS A 49 10.15 -14.39 13.31
CA LYS A 49 10.23 -15.15 12.06
C LYS A 49 8.95 -15.96 11.89
N LEU A 50 8.15 -15.62 10.90
CA LEU A 50 6.95 -16.37 10.52
C LEU A 50 7.29 -17.35 9.39
N HIS A 51 6.77 -18.55 9.47
CA HIS A 51 6.86 -19.55 8.42
C HIS A 51 5.48 -20.17 8.21
N PHE A 52 4.95 -19.99 7.01
CA PHE A 52 3.64 -20.46 6.59
C PHE A 52 3.68 -20.79 5.10
N TYR A 53 2.67 -21.50 4.64
CA TYR A 53 2.49 -21.89 3.26
C TYR A 53 1.27 -21.18 2.68
N PHE A 54 1.46 -20.56 1.53
CA PHE A 54 0.40 -19.99 0.70
C PHE A 54 0.11 -20.94 -0.46
N GLN A 55 -1.16 -21.26 -0.67
CA GLN A 55 -1.62 -22.14 -1.74
C GLN A 55 -2.77 -21.43 -2.46
N GLU A 56 -2.59 -21.16 -3.76
CA GLU A 56 -3.60 -20.44 -4.55
C GLU A 56 -4.72 -21.40 -4.98
N PHE A 57 -5.96 -21.11 -4.57
CA PHE A 57 -7.14 -21.93 -4.94
C PHE A 57 -7.98 -21.23 -6.01
N ARG A 58 -7.49 -21.25 -7.25
CA ARG A 58 -8.19 -20.66 -8.40
C ARG A 58 -9.57 -21.28 -8.61
N GLY A 59 -10.58 -20.41 -8.78
CA GLY A 59 -11.97 -20.79 -8.99
C GLY A 59 -12.71 -21.22 -7.72
N TYR A 60 -12.09 -21.09 -6.55
CA TYR A 60 -12.73 -21.31 -5.24
C TYR A 60 -12.65 -20.06 -4.37
N THR A 61 -11.44 -19.69 -3.95
CA THR A 61 -11.17 -18.49 -3.13
C THR A 61 -10.34 -17.46 -3.88
N THR A 62 -9.84 -17.80 -5.08
CA THR A 62 -9.16 -16.88 -5.98
C THR A 62 -9.93 -16.72 -7.29
N ASP A 63 -10.33 -15.49 -7.59
CA ASP A 63 -11.13 -15.13 -8.77
C ASP A 63 -10.47 -14.04 -9.63
N VAL A 64 -10.71 -14.11 -10.94
CA VAL A 64 -10.27 -13.07 -11.88
C VAL A 64 -11.22 -11.89 -11.80
N VAL A 65 -10.71 -10.72 -11.42
CA VAL A 65 -11.50 -9.48 -11.36
C VAL A 65 -11.31 -8.59 -12.59
N ALA A 66 -10.20 -8.76 -13.31
CA ALA A 66 -9.97 -8.10 -14.60
C ALA A 66 -8.99 -8.89 -15.46
N GLN A 67 -9.28 -9.03 -16.76
CA GLN A 67 -8.35 -9.59 -17.73
C GLN A 67 -8.65 -9.08 -19.14
N ALA A 68 -7.62 -8.96 -19.98
CA ALA A 68 -7.81 -8.75 -21.42
C ALA A 68 -8.12 -10.08 -22.12
N ASN A 69 -8.72 -10.03 -23.31
CA ASN A 69 -9.05 -11.24 -24.08
C ASN A 69 -7.78 -12.03 -24.47
N SER A 70 -6.69 -11.32 -24.76
CA SER A 70 -5.37 -11.90 -25.01
C SER A 70 -4.75 -12.55 -23.76
N SER A 71 -5.03 -12.01 -22.57
CA SER A 71 -4.57 -12.56 -21.29
C SER A 71 -5.22 -13.91 -20.99
N ALA A 72 -6.52 -14.06 -21.32
CA ALA A 72 -7.26 -15.30 -21.09
C ALA A 72 -6.70 -16.50 -21.87
N THR A 73 -6.12 -16.25 -23.05
CA THR A 73 -5.48 -17.27 -23.89
C THR A 73 -3.97 -17.39 -23.66
N SER A 74 -3.39 -16.50 -22.84
CA SER A 74 -1.95 -16.51 -22.57
C SER A 74 -1.60 -17.62 -21.59
N PRO A 75 -0.56 -18.44 -21.84
CA PRO A 75 -0.10 -19.46 -20.90
C PRO A 75 0.30 -18.90 -19.52
N THR A 76 0.63 -17.62 -19.47
CA THR A 76 1.10 -16.95 -18.24
C THR A 76 0.02 -16.09 -17.59
N PHE A 77 -1.12 -15.84 -18.24
CA PHE A 77 -2.12 -14.87 -17.77
C PHE A 77 -1.56 -13.45 -17.61
N PHE A 78 -0.58 -13.06 -18.43
CA PHE A 78 -0.01 -11.71 -18.39
C PHE A 78 -1.07 -10.61 -18.40
N GLY A 79 -1.01 -9.73 -17.41
CA GLY A 79 -1.92 -8.60 -17.26
C GLY A 79 -3.30 -8.98 -16.68
N ALA A 80 -3.53 -10.24 -16.30
CA ALA A 80 -4.70 -10.62 -15.53
C ALA A 80 -4.53 -10.21 -14.06
N THR A 81 -5.63 -9.76 -13.46
CA THR A 81 -5.73 -9.35 -12.07
C THR A 81 -6.63 -10.31 -11.32
N PHE A 82 -6.15 -10.81 -10.18
CA PHE A 82 -6.84 -11.77 -9.34
C PHE A 82 -7.13 -11.16 -7.97
N MET A 83 -8.31 -11.43 -7.44
CA MET A 83 -8.66 -11.24 -6.02
C MET A 83 -8.54 -12.59 -5.33
N MET A 84 -7.85 -12.62 -4.19
CA MET A 84 -7.53 -13.82 -3.43
C MET A 84 -8.05 -13.68 -2.00
N ASP A 85 -8.64 -14.76 -1.49
CA ASP A 85 -9.06 -14.95 -0.09
C ASP A 85 -8.58 -16.33 0.39
N ASP A 86 -7.29 -16.62 0.19
CA ASP A 86 -6.74 -17.97 0.34
C ASP A 86 -6.24 -18.25 1.77
N PRO A 87 -6.43 -19.46 2.31
CA PRO A 87 -5.92 -19.82 3.62
C PRO A 87 -4.40 -19.95 3.63
N LEU A 88 -3.77 -19.43 4.68
CA LEU A 88 -2.38 -19.69 5.05
C LEU A 88 -2.30 -20.86 6.00
N THR A 89 -1.39 -21.79 5.75
CA THR A 89 -1.30 -23.07 6.47
C THR A 89 0.07 -23.27 7.12
N VAL A 90 0.12 -24.07 8.20
CA VAL A 90 1.38 -24.41 8.89
C VAL A 90 2.27 -25.37 8.12
N GLY A 91 1.75 -25.99 7.06
CA GLY A 91 2.43 -27.04 6.32
C GLY A 91 1.93 -27.08 4.88
N PRO A 92 2.68 -27.71 3.96
CA PRO A 92 2.39 -27.66 2.52
C PRO A 92 1.18 -28.49 2.08
N SER A 93 0.57 -29.28 2.98
CA SER A 93 -0.64 -30.03 2.67
C SER A 93 -1.86 -29.11 2.67
N GLN A 94 -2.79 -29.30 1.72
CA GLN A 94 -4.09 -28.62 1.71
C GLN A 94 -4.93 -28.95 2.96
N THR A 95 -4.73 -30.11 3.56
CA THR A 95 -5.42 -30.51 4.81
C THR A 95 -4.67 -30.07 6.06
N SER A 96 -3.58 -29.31 5.91
CA SER A 96 -2.81 -28.78 7.03
C SER A 96 -3.64 -27.75 7.80
N LYS A 97 -3.28 -27.54 9.06
CA LYS A 97 -3.98 -26.57 9.90
C LYS A 97 -3.82 -25.16 9.32
N GLU A 98 -4.95 -24.50 9.13
CA GLU A 98 -5.03 -23.09 8.77
C GLU A 98 -4.60 -22.20 9.95
N THR A 99 -3.78 -21.19 9.68
CA THR A 99 -3.32 -20.21 10.66
C THR A 99 -4.03 -18.88 10.54
N SER A 100 -4.35 -18.48 9.31
CA SER A 100 -4.90 -17.18 8.95
C SER A 100 -5.34 -17.22 7.49
N THR A 101 -5.98 -16.15 7.02
CA THR A 101 -6.35 -15.99 5.60
C THR A 101 -5.56 -14.84 4.99
N MET A 102 -5.20 -14.96 3.71
CA MET A 102 -4.56 -13.91 2.94
C MET A 102 -5.54 -13.31 1.94
N GLU A 103 -5.92 -12.07 2.21
CA GLU A 103 -6.71 -11.24 1.32
C GLU A 103 -5.78 -10.35 0.50
N ALA A 104 -5.76 -10.52 -0.82
CA ALA A 104 -4.86 -9.75 -1.68
C ALA A 104 -5.41 -9.55 -3.09
N LEU A 105 -5.00 -8.44 -3.70
CA LEU A 105 -5.09 -8.23 -5.13
C LEU A 105 -3.72 -8.54 -5.75
N SER A 106 -3.67 -9.42 -6.74
CA SER A 106 -2.44 -9.74 -7.46
C SER A 106 -2.57 -9.42 -8.95
N LEU A 107 -1.49 -8.90 -9.52
CA LEU A 107 -1.34 -8.68 -10.96
C LEU A 107 -0.26 -9.63 -11.47
N PHE A 108 -0.57 -10.42 -12.49
CA PHE A 108 0.43 -11.27 -13.09
C PHE A 108 1.32 -10.49 -14.07
N TRP A 109 2.60 -10.39 -13.73
CA TRP A 109 3.65 -9.79 -14.56
C TRP A 109 4.82 -10.77 -14.70
N PRO A 110 5.13 -11.28 -15.91
CA PRO A 110 6.24 -12.19 -16.12
C PRO A 110 7.58 -11.47 -15.91
N PRO A 111 8.62 -12.19 -15.46
CA PRO A 111 9.96 -11.64 -15.40
C PRO A 111 10.40 -11.19 -16.80
N THR A 112 10.96 -9.99 -16.90
CA THR A 112 11.73 -9.56 -18.08
C THR A 112 12.98 -10.43 -18.15
N GLN A 113 13.16 -11.16 -19.25
CA GLN A 113 14.43 -11.83 -19.56
C GLN A 113 15.53 -10.81 -19.78
#